data_AF-A0A5K1BVA4-F1
#
_entry.id   AF-A0A5K1BVA4-F1
#
_cell.length_a   1.000
_cell.length_b   1.000
_cell.length_c   1.000
_cell.angle_alpha   90.00
_cell.angle_beta   90.00
_cell.angle_gamma   90.00
#
_symmetry.space_group_name_H-M   'P 1'
#
loop_
_entity.id
_entity.type
_entity.pdbx_description
1 polymer ?
#
loop_
_entity_poly.entity_id
_entity_poly.type
_entity_poly.pdbx_seq_one_letter_code
_entity_poly.pdbx_strand_id
1 'polypeptide(L)'
;MRRRRDLLLLVLLLMAVETMGMLIHNGMSSSAAAPGHLLHPIVVVPGSGGNQLEARLTDAYKPSSVFCRPCARTKDWFRLWFDASVLVAPLTKCFADRMTLHYDAETDTYRNAPGVETRVPHFGSTRALLNLDPNLG
;
A
#
# COMPACT_ATOMS: atom_id res chain seq x y z
N MET A 1 28.00 39.00 -35.10
CA MET A 1 26.51 39.00 -35.14
C MET A 1 25.91 37.82 -35.94
N ARG A 2 26.52 37.38 -37.06
CA ARG A 2 26.02 36.27 -37.91
C ARG A 2 25.90 34.93 -37.16
N ARG A 3 26.96 34.50 -36.45
CA ARG A 3 26.99 33.27 -35.65
C ARG A 3 25.91 33.14 -34.56
N ARG A 4 25.46 34.27 -33.97
CA ARG A 4 24.37 34.28 -32.97
C ARG A 4 23.00 34.15 -33.61
N ARG A 5 22.83 34.67 -34.84
CA ARG A 5 21.60 34.51 -35.64
C ARG A 5 21.47 33.08 -36.15
N ASP A 6 22.58 32.48 -36.57
CA ASP A 6 22.61 31.08 -37.03
C ASP A 6 22.28 30.09 -35.90
N LEU A 7 22.81 30.34 -34.69
CA LEU A 7 22.49 29.52 -33.51
C LEU A 7 21.04 29.70 -33.06
N LEU A 8 20.50 30.93 -33.08
CA LEU A 8 19.07 31.16 -32.79
C LEU A 8 18.18 30.46 -33.82
N LEU A 9 18.54 30.48 -35.10
CA LEU A 9 17.79 29.80 -36.16
C LEU A 9 17.81 28.27 -35.97
N LEU A 10 18.96 27.69 -35.61
CA LEU A 10 19.08 26.27 -35.29
C LEU A 10 18.25 25.87 -34.06
N VAL A 11 18.27 26.68 -32.99
CA VAL A 11 17.44 26.44 -31.80
C VAL A 11 15.96 26.54 -32.14
N LEU A 12 15.54 27.56 -32.89
CA LEU A 12 14.15 27.72 -33.32
C LEU A 12 13.68 26.57 -34.23
N LEU A 13 14.55 26.07 -35.11
CA LEU A 13 14.26 24.90 -35.96
C LEU A 13 14.11 23.62 -35.14
N LEU A 14 14.96 23.39 -34.13
CA LEU A 14 14.85 22.23 -33.24
C LEU A 14 13.54 22.25 -32.42
N MET A 15 13.17 23.42 -31.88
CA MET A 15 11.91 23.58 -31.13
C MET A 15 10.66 23.42 -32.05
N ALA A 16 10.75 23.82 -33.32
CA ALA A 16 9.67 23.63 -34.29
C ALA A 16 9.49 22.14 -34.67
N VAL A 17 10.58 21.36 -34.72
CA VAL A 17 10.52 19.91 -34.99
C VAL A 17 9.86 19.15 -33.83
N GLU A 18 10.14 19.52 -32.57
CA GLU A 18 9.53 18.87 -31.40
C GLU A 18 8.03 19.17 -31.27
N THR A 19 7.59 20.38 -31.63
CA THR A 19 6.18 20.78 -31.58
C THR A 19 5.35 20.21 -32.73
N MET A 20 5.94 20.01 -33.91
CA MET A 20 5.27 19.33 -35.03
C MET A 20 5.03 17.82 -34.73
N GLY A 21 5.90 17.20 -33.93
CA GLY A 21 5.74 15.81 -33.48
C GLY A 21 4.54 15.58 -32.56
N MET A 22 4.10 16.60 -31.82
CA MET A 22 2.91 16.51 -30.95
C MET A 22 1.58 16.70 -31.69
N LEU A 23 1.60 17.23 -32.92
CA LEU A 23 0.38 17.48 -33.70
C LEU A 23 -0.02 16.33 -34.64
N ILE A 24 0.79 15.26 -34.74
CA ILE A 24 0.51 14.09 -35.59
C ILE A 24 -0.09 12.91 -34.77
N HIS A 25 -0.21 13.02 -33.44
CA HIS A 25 -0.81 11.96 -32.62
C HIS A 25 -2.28 12.18 -32.21
N ASN A 26 -2.92 13.27 -32.63
CA ASN A 26 -4.35 13.54 -32.33
C ASN A 26 -5.21 13.53 -33.59
N GLY A 27 -5.11 12.48 -34.40
CA GLY A 27 -5.94 12.25 -35.57
C GLY A 27 -6.73 10.94 -35.45
N MET A 28 -8.06 11.07 -35.38
CA MET A 28 -9.09 10.01 -35.45
C MET A 28 -9.33 9.17 -34.19
N SER A 29 -10.11 9.74 -33.26
CA SER A 29 -11.06 8.94 -32.47
C SER A 29 -12.21 8.48 -33.38
N SER A 30 -11.95 7.46 -34.19
CA SER A 30 -13.03 6.65 -34.76
C SER A 30 -13.53 5.73 -33.66
N SER A 31 -14.71 6.00 -33.12
CA SER A 31 -15.48 5.06 -32.30
C SER A 31 -15.99 3.92 -33.18
N ALA A 32 -15.09 3.11 -33.71
CA ALA A 32 -15.38 1.75 -34.11
C ALA A 32 -15.00 0.89 -32.91
N ALA A 33 -15.95 0.17 -32.33
CA ALA A 33 -15.66 -0.81 -31.29
C ALA A 33 -14.64 -1.80 -31.84
N ALA A 34 -13.37 -1.63 -31.47
CA ALA A 34 -12.31 -2.58 -31.72
C ALA A 34 -12.75 -3.94 -31.13
N PRO A 35 -12.42 -5.08 -31.76
CA PRO A 35 -12.70 -6.39 -31.19
C PRO A 35 -12.18 -6.38 -29.74
N GLY A 36 -13.07 -6.67 -28.79
CA GLY A 36 -12.96 -6.26 -27.39
C GLY A 36 -11.54 -6.31 -26.87
N HIS A 37 -11.03 -5.17 -26.38
CA HIS A 37 -9.72 -5.08 -25.74
C HIS A 37 -9.59 -6.22 -24.72
N LEU A 38 -8.80 -7.23 -25.06
CA LEU A 38 -8.44 -8.29 -24.15
C LEU A 38 -7.56 -7.65 -23.07
N LEU A 39 -8.18 -7.31 -21.93
CA LEU A 39 -7.45 -6.79 -20.79
C LEU A 39 -6.53 -7.88 -20.26
N HIS A 40 -5.27 -7.53 -20.01
CA HIS A 40 -4.32 -8.44 -19.37
C HIS A 40 -4.59 -8.48 -17.86
N PRO A 41 -4.64 -9.67 -17.23
CA PRO A 41 -4.77 -9.75 -15.79
C PRO A 41 -3.55 -9.14 -15.11
N ILE A 42 -3.79 -8.30 -14.11
CA ILE A 42 -2.74 -7.68 -13.30
C ILE A 42 -2.85 -8.19 -11.87
N VAL A 43 -1.72 -8.63 -11.31
CA VAL A 43 -1.58 -8.96 -9.89
C VAL A 43 -0.77 -7.86 -9.22
N VAL A 44 -1.36 -7.23 -8.20
CA VAL A 44 -0.69 -6.20 -7.40
C VAL A 44 -0.14 -6.84 -6.14
N VAL A 45 1.18 -6.75 -5.95
CA VAL A 45 1.87 -7.19 -4.74
C VAL A 45 2.34 -5.95 -3.98
N PRO A 46 1.77 -5.65 -2.80
CA PRO A 46 2.18 -4.48 -2.02
C PRO A 46 3.58 -4.67 -1.43
N GLY A 47 4.23 -3.55 -1.14
CA GLY A 47 5.44 -3.53 -0.31
C GLY A 47 5.12 -3.73 1.18
N SER A 48 6.16 -3.68 2.02
CA SER A 48 6.02 -3.79 3.48
C SER A 48 5.08 -2.72 4.03
N GLY A 49 4.08 -3.14 4.83
CA GLY A 49 3.07 -2.26 5.39
C GLY A 49 2.05 -1.71 4.38
N GLY A 50 2.13 -2.12 3.11
CA GLY A 50 1.25 -1.64 2.04
C GLY A 50 -0.12 -2.32 1.95
N ASN A 51 -0.49 -3.15 2.94
CA ASN A 51 -1.80 -3.74 3.06
C ASN A 51 -2.27 -3.76 4.51
N GLN A 52 -3.58 -3.78 4.72
CA GLN A 52 -4.14 -3.98 6.05
C GLN A 52 -3.75 -5.35 6.63
N LEU A 53 -3.57 -5.41 7.94
CA LEU A 53 -3.37 -6.65 8.72
C LEU A 53 -4.38 -6.66 9.87
N GLU A 54 -4.99 -7.81 10.10
CA GLU A 54 -5.87 -8.02 11.25
C GLU A 54 -5.21 -8.92 12.28
N ALA A 55 -5.62 -8.76 13.53
CA ALA A 55 -5.27 -9.66 14.60
C ALA A 55 -6.47 -10.07 15.44
N ARG A 56 -6.33 -11.20 16.13
CA ARG A 56 -7.26 -11.68 17.15
C ARG A 56 -6.47 -12.02 18.41
N LEU A 57 -6.97 -11.58 19.56
CA LEU A 57 -6.38 -11.91 20.86
C LEU A 57 -7.08 -13.13 21.45
N THR A 58 -6.30 -14.09 21.93
CA THR A 58 -6.78 -15.32 22.57
C THR A 58 -6.66 -15.24 24.09
N ASP A 59 -7.15 -16.26 24.79
CA ASP A 59 -7.04 -16.35 26.25
C ASP A 59 -5.59 -16.42 26.76
N ALA A 60 -4.63 -16.78 25.89
CA ALA A 60 -3.19 -16.77 26.21
C ALA A 60 -2.56 -15.36 26.18
N TYR A 61 -3.28 -14.34 25.67
CA TYR A 61 -2.75 -12.98 25.56
C TYR A 61 -2.55 -12.35 26.94
N LYS A 62 -1.33 -11.88 27.21
CA LYS A 62 -0.97 -11.18 28.45
C LYS A 62 -0.61 -9.72 28.14
N PRO A 63 -1.47 -8.74 28.49
CA PRO A 63 -1.22 -7.34 28.19
C PRO A 63 -0.05 -6.80 29.02
N SER A 64 0.86 -6.06 28.38
CA SER A 64 2.04 -5.47 29.03
C SER A 64 1.72 -4.29 29.94
N SER A 65 0.56 -3.65 29.77
CA SER A 65 0.08 -2.56 30.61
C SER A 65 -1.45 -2.51 30.62
N VAL A 66 -2.02 -1.67 31.49
CA VAL A 66 -3.48 -1.45 31.54
C VAL A 66 -4.03 -0.90 30.23
N PHE A 67 -3.24 -0.08 29.51
CA PHE A 67 -3.61 0.51 28.22
C PHE A 67 -3.64 -0.53 27.08
N CYS A 68 -2.95 -1.65 27.24
CA CYS A 68 -2.92 -2.72 26.25
C CYS A 68 -4.01 -3.78 26.48
N ARG A 69 -4.84 -3.61 27.51
CA ARG A 69 -6.01 -4.47 27.72
C ARG A 69 -7.02 -4.19 26.60
N PRO A 70 -7.57 -5.23 25.96
CA PRO A 70 -8.64 -5.02 25.00
C PRO A 70 -9.87 -4.43 25.71
N CYS A 71 -10.53 -3.45 25.09
CA CYS A 71 -11.68 -2.75 25.67
C CYS A 71 -12.86 -3.69 25.99
N ALA A 72 -12.98 -4.79 25.25
CA ALA A 72 -13.90 -5.87 25.54
C ALA A 72 -13.17 -7.22 25.35
N ARG A 73 -13.72 -8.30 25.91
CA ARG A 73 -13.26 -9.67 25.62
C ARG A 73 -13.68 -10.11 24.22
N THR A 74 -13.32 -9.33 23.20
CA THR A 74 -13.67 -9.62 21.81
C THR A 74 -12.82 -10.80 21.35
N LYS A 75 -13.48 -11.89 20.96
CA LYS A 75 -12.83 -13.00 20.25
C LYS A 75 -12.76 -12.75 18.73
N ASP A 76 -13.10 -11.55 18.31
CA ASP A 76 -13.16 -11.17 16.90
C ASP A 76 -11.83 -10.58 16.41
N TRP A 77 -11.71 -10.57 15.09
CA TRP A 77 -10.61 -9.94 14.39
C TRP A 77 -10.77 -8.41 14.44
N PHE A 78 -9.68 -7.72 14.73
CA PHE A 78 -9.61 -6.26 14.66
C PHE A 78 -8.44 -5.85 13.76
N ARG A 79 -8.50 -4.64 13.21
CA ARG A 79 -7.41 -4.09 12.39
C ARG A 79 -6.20 -3.80 13.28
N LEU A 80 -5.13 -4.56 13.07
CA LEU A 80 -3.85 -4.36 13.74
C LEU A 80 -2.99 -3.33 12.99
N TRP A 81 -3.10 -3.31 11.65
CA TRP A 81 -2.39 -2.38 10.78
C TRP A 81 -3.26 -1.96 9.58
N PHE A 82 -3.32 -0.68 9.18
CA PHE A 82 -2.91 0.49 9.95
C PHE A 82 -4.11 1.00 10.77
N ASP A 83 -3.86 1.51 11.96
CA ASP A 83 -4.86 2.24 12.75
C ASP A 83 -4.18 3.46 13.37
N ALA A 84 -4.72 4.66 13.21
CA ALA A 84 -4.07 5.89 13.67
C ALA A 84 -3.70 5.87 15.17
N SER A 85 -4.43 5.11 16.00
CA SER A 85 -4.14 5.00 17.43
C SER A 85 -2.75 4.42 17.73
N VAL A 86 -2.17 3.63 16.81
CA VAL A 86 -0.83 3.03 17.00
C VAL A 86 0.28 4.07 17.02
N LEU A 87 0.04 5.29 16.53
CA LEU A 87 1.00 6.40 16.57
C LEU A 87 1.00 7.18 17.88
N VAL A 88 0.06 6.90 18.80
CA VAL A 88 -0.12 7.67 20.02
C VAL A 88 0.34 6.87 21.23
N ALA A 89 1.25 7.43 22.03
CA ALA A 89 1.64 6.82 23.30
C ALA A 89 0.45 6.89 24.29
N PRO A 90 0.19 5.83 25.08
CA PRO A 90 0.98 4.61 25.25
C PRO A 90 0.62 3.45 24.28
N LEU A 91 -0.34 3.64 23.37
CA LEU A 91 -0.88 2.58 22.50
C LEU A 91 0.14 2.08 21.46
N THR A 92 1.12 2.89 21.09
CA THR A 92 2.27 2.46 20.27
C THR A 92 2.98 1.24 20.86
N LYS A 93 3.13 1.17 22.19
CA LYS A 93 3.72 -0.01 22.84
C LYS A 93 2.82 -1.23 22.70
N CYS A 94 1.50 -1.06 22.83
CA CYS A 94 0.55 -2.15 22.67
C CYS A 94 0.56 -2.72 21.25
N PHE A 95 0.68 -1.85 20.24
CA PHE A 95 0.88 -2.24 18.85
C PHE A 95 2.18 -3.03 18.67
N ALA A 96 3.31 -2.51 19.15
CA ALA A 96 4.60 -3.18 19.04
C ALA A 96 4.59 -4.58 19.70
N ASP A 97 4.03 -4.69 20.91
CA ASP A 97 3.93 -5.96 21.63
C ASP A 97 3.06 -6.98 20.86
N ARG A 98 2.02 -6.54 20.14
CA ARG A 98 1.14 -7.42 19.34
C ARG A 98 1.71 -7.77 17.97
N MET A 99 2.51 -6.89 17.37
CA MET A 99 3.19 -7.12 16.08
C MET A 99 4.51 -7.90 16.22
N THR A 100 5.03 -8.08 17.44
CA THR A 100 6.30 -8.77 17.67
C THR A 100 6.23 -10.23 17.18
N LEU A 101 7.28 -10.64 16.49
CA LEU A 101 7.51 -12.03 16.09
C LEU A 101 8.60 -12.64 16.98
N HIS A 102 8.40 -13.89 17.37
CA HIS A 102 9.39 -14.70 18.07
C HIS A 102 10.04 -15.67 17.09
N TYR A 103 11.35 -15.59 16.98
CA TYR A 103 12.15 -16.54 16.21
C TYR A 103 12.34 -17.83 16.99
N ASP A 104 12.10 -18.96 16.33
CA ASP A 104 12.27 -20.32 16.82
C ASP A 104 13.46 -20.95 16.09
N ALA A 105 14.60 -21.04 16.79
CA ALA A 105 15.87 -21.49 16.21
C ALA A 105 15.93 -22.99 15.93
N GLU A 106 15.09 -23.81 16.58
CA GLU A 106 15.04 -25.25 16.32
C GLU A 106 14.36 -25.54 14.97
N THR A 107 13.35 -24.75 14.63
CA THR A 107 12.58 -24.90 13.38
C THR A 107 12.97 -23.92 12.28
N ASP A 108 13.81 -22.92 12.59
CA ASP A 108 14.14 -21.78 11.72
C ASP A 108 12.90 -21.04 11.21
N THR A 109 11.93 -20.82 12.10
CA THR A 109 10.67 -20.15 11.77
C THR A 109 10.35 -18.99 12.70
N TYR A 110 9.38 -18.17 12.30
CA TYR A 110 8.83 -17.11 13.14
C TYR A 110 7.42 -17.45 13.57
N ARG A 111 7.10 -17.13 14.81
CA ARG A 111 5.76 -17.27 15.39
C ARG A 111 5.29 -15.92 15.90
N ASN A 112 3.98 -15.71 15.88
CA ASN A 112 3.39 -14.52 16.49
C ASN A 112 3.66 -14.46 18.00
N ALA A 113 3.54 -13.27 18.58
CA ALA A 113 3.49 -13.09 20.02
C ALA A 113 2.48 -14.06 20.69
N PRO A 114 2.81 -14.63 21.87
CA PRO A 114 1.92 -15.54 22.58
C PRO A 114 0.51 -14.96 22.78
N GLY A 115 -0.47 -15.70 22.27
CA GLY A 115 -1.88 -15.33 22.33
C GLY A 115 -2.34 -14.31 21.30
N VAL A 116 -1.50 -13.95 20.32
CA VAL A 116 -1.87 -13.12 19.17
C VAL A 116 -1.92 -13.97 17.90
N GLU A 117 -3.05 -13.94 17.22
CA GLU A 117 -3.19 -14.48 15.88
C GLU A 117 -3.28 -13.35 14.88
N THR A 118 -2.76 -13.53 13.67
CA THR A 118 -2.77 -12.52 12.60
C THR A 118 -3.30 -13.10 11.30
N ARG A 119 -3.95 -12.27 10.48
CA ARG A 119 -4.36 -12.65 9.13
C ARG A 119 -4.34 -11.47 8.17
N VAL A 120 -4.21 -11.76 6.88
CA VAL A 120 -4.38 -10.79 5.80
C VAL A 120 -5.86 -10.80 5.37
N PRO A 121 -6.61 -9.70 5.58
CA PRO A 121 -7.98 -9.62 5.13
C PRO A 121 -8.06 -9.43 3.60
N HIS A 122 -9.18 -9.85 3.00
CA HIS A 122 -9.54 -9.53 1.61
C HIS A 122 -8.55 -9.98 0.52
N PHE A 123 -7.84 -11.09 0.70
CA PHE A 123 -7.00 -11.66 -0.36
C PHE A 123 -7.78 -11.87 -1.67
N GLY A 124 -7.17 -11.54 -2.81
CA GLY A 124 -7.83 -11.55 -4.13
C GLY A 124 -8.64 -10.28 -4.45
N SER A 125 -8.61 -9.27 -3.58
CA SER A 125 -9.23 -7.96 -3.77
C SER A 125 -8.22 -6.84 -3.52
N THR A 126 -8.48 -5.64 -4.03
CA THR A 126 -7.66 -4.45 -3.76
C THR A 126 -8.10 -3.70 -2.51
N ARG A 127 -9.20 -4.10 -1.85
CA ARG A 127 -9.79 -3.38 -0.70
C ARG A 127 -8.81 -3.07 0.43
N ALA A 128 -7.97 -4.05 0.80
CA ALA A 128 -6.96 -3.89 1.86
C ALA A 128 -5.75 -3.03 1.44
N LEU A 129 -5.64 -2.69 0.15
CA LEU A 129 -4.53 -1.91 -0.43
C LEU A 129 -4.91 -0.46 -0.70
N LEU A 130 -6.20 -0.19 -0.98
CA LEU A 130 -6.69 1.12 -1.39
C LEU A 130 -6.59 2.17 -0.27
N ASN A 131 -6.92 1.77 0.96
CA ASN A 131 -6.78 2.63 2.13
C ASN A 131 -6.35 1.76 3.31
N LEU A 132 -5.27 2.15 3.99
CA LEU A 132 -4.77 1.43 5.17
C LEU A 132 -5.58 1.74 6.44
N ASP A 133 -6.13 2.94 6.55
CA ASP A 133 -7.05 3.33 7.61
C ASP A 133 -8.27 4.08 7.05
N PRO A 134 -9.38 3.36 6.81
CA PRO A 134 -10.66 3.92 6.41
C PRO A 134 -11.21 5.06 7.28
N ASN A 135 -10.77 5.20 8.54
CA ASN A 135 -11.24 6.26 9.43
C ASN A 135 -10.55 7.62 9.17
N LEU A 136 -9.52 7.65 8.33
CA LEU A 136 -8.80 8.86 7.95
C LEU A 136 -9.19 9.36 6.55
N GLY A 137 -10.20 8.75 5.92
CA GLY A 137 -10.70 9.06 4.58
C GLY A 137 -11.99 9.87 4.57
#